data_AF-V4Y358-F1
#
_entry.id   AF-V4Y358-F1
#
_cell.length_a   1.000
_cell.length_b   1.000
_cell.length_c   1.000
_cell.angle_alpha   90.00
_cell.angle_beta   90.00
_cell.angle_gamma   90.00
#
_symmetry.space_group_name_H-M   'P 1'
#
loop_
_entity.id
_entity.type
_entity.pdbx_description
1 polymer ?
#
loop_
_entity_poly.entity_id
_entity_poly.type
_entity_poly.pdbx_seq_one_letter_code
_entity_poly.pdbx_strand_id
1 'polypeptide(L)'
;MARTERTVRNLVGDDTEMRDAVETVLSRAEDGTVRWADVRDDVSSGHWGRLIEQGVLVDGDDGFELADPEATRAAVGQDAATADGADVDADEVEETSWSVYDKGAAGVTMAFFVAYAWQPLRDLIGGVMDIALGPLEQALPFYAVVMILAMGTGLYSTLLQANLMNTEKMGQYQAQMQDLQDRREKAKERDDQEALDRLQDEQMEMMGDQLGMFKEQFRPMVWIMFFTIPVFLWMYWALGIGGGVQHIDPEAITIPLRGPLDWRDAALGPVQVWILWYFVCSMGFTQIIRKGLNIDISPSPS
;
A
#
# COMPACT_ATOMS: atom_id res chain seq x y z
N MET A 1 8.30 -1.49 -32.69
CA MET A 1 7.11 -0.86 -32.10
C MET A 1 7.22 -0.78 -30.58
N ALA A 2 6.61 -1.63 -29.75
CA ALA A 2 6.50 -1.37 -28.29
C ALA A 2 7.83 -1.33 -27.48
N ARG A 3 8.89 -2.02 -27.91
CA ARG A 3 10.17 -2.05 -27.18
C ARG A 3 10.97 -0.75 -27.35
N THR A 4 11.19 -0.32 -28.58
CA THR A 4 11.92 0.92 -28.91
C THR A 4 11.22 2.14 -28.32
N GLU A 5 9.88 2.19 -28.41
CA GLU A 5 9.08 3.27 -27.82
C GLU A 5 9.25 3.37 -26.30
N ARG A 6 9.16 2.24 -25.57
CA ARG A 6 9.39 2.19 -24.11
C ARG A 6 10.81 2.57 -23.74
N THR A 7 11.81 2.11 -24.49
CA THR A 7 13.22 2.45 -24.27
C THR A 7 13.46 3.95 -24.44
N VAL A 8 12.94 4.55 -25.51
CA VAL A 8 13.04 6.00 -25.76
C VAL A 8 12.29 6.79 -24.69
N ARG A 9 11.10 6.35 -24.27
CA ARG A 9 10.32 6.98 -23.20
C ARG A 9 11.05 6.97 -21.85
N ASN A 10 11.70 5.86 -21.51
CA ASN A 10 12.52 5.77 -20.29
C ASN A 10 13.76 6.67 -20.36
N LEU A 11 14.42 6.73 -21.51
CA LEU A 11 15.59 7.59 -21.71
C LEU A 11 15.27 9.09 -21.63
N VAL A 12 14.10 9.48 -22.14
CA VAL A 12 13.63 10.86 -22.22
C VAL A 12 12.97 11.31 -20.91
N GLY A 13 12.30 10.41 -20.19
CA GLY A 13 11.63 10.71 -18.92
C GLY A 13 12.60 11.05 -17.78
N ASP A 14 13.83 10.52 -17.82
CA ASP A 14 14.82 10.70 -16.77
C ASP A 14 15.76 11.90 -16.98
N ASP A 15 15.86 12.45 -18.20
CA ASP A 15 16.87 13.45 -18.57
C ASP A 15 16.41 14.37 -19.73
N THR A 16 16.19 15.66 -19.43
CA THR A 16 15.79 16.68 -20.42
C THR A 16 16.84 16.89 -21.51
N GLU A 17 18.14 16.74 -21.22
CA GLU A 17 19.19 16.86 -22.24
C GLU A 17 19.20 15.65 -23.19
N MET A 18 18.76 14.48 -22.71
CA MET A 18 18.57 13.29 -23.54
C MET A 18 17.37 13.46 -24.48
N ARG A 19 16.31 14.15 -24.03
CA ARG A 19 15.18 14.52 -24.88
C ARG A 19 15.61 15.35 -26.07
N ASP A 20 16.35 16.42 -25.82
CA ASP A 20 16.84 17.33 -26.85
C ASP A 20 17.76 16.60 -27.83
N ALA A 21 18.56 15.64 -27.34
CA ALA A 21 19.38 14.78 -28.18
C ALA A 21 18.55 13.89 -29.11
N VAL A 22 17.50 13.24 -28.60
CA VAL A 22 16.61 12.38 -29.42
C VAL A 22 15.83 13.21 -30.44
N GLU A 23 15.33 14.40 -30.06
CA GLU A 23 14.66 15.34 -30.96
C GLU A 23 15.59 15.82 -32.09
N THR A 24 16.83 16.15 -31.74
CA THR A 24 17.86 16.56 -32.71
C THR A 24 18.14 15.43 -33.71
N VAL A 25 18.31 14.21 -33.23
CA VAL A 25 18.53 13.03 -34.08
C VAL A 25 17.34 12.76 -34.99
N LEU A 26 16.11 12.85 -34.48
CA LEU A 26 14.90 12.69 -35.28
C LEU A 26 14.73 13.76 -36.36
N SER A 27 15.14 15.00 -36.07
CA SER A 27 15.01 16.13 -37.01
C SER A 27 16.07 16.13 -38.11
N ARG A 28 17.24 15.54 -37.86
CA ARG A 28 18.37 15.46 -38.80
C ARG A 28 18.44 14.13 -39.54
N ALA A 29 17.63 13.13 -39.17
CA ALA A 29 17.57 11.86 -39.86
C ALA A 29 16.84 12.00 -41.21
N GLU A 30 17.53 11.66 -42.31
CA GLU A 30 16.95 11.54 -43.65
C GLU A 30 16.61 10.07 -43.89
N ASP A 31 15.33 9.76 -44.15
CA ASP A 31 14.81 8.39 -44.35
C ASP A 31 15.15 7.38 -43.23
N GLY A 32 15.39 7.86 -42.00
CA GLY A 32 15.72 7.04 -40.83
C GLY A 32 17.21 6.86 -40.57
N THR A 33 18.07 7.38 -41.45
CA THR A 33 19.53 7.32 -41.33
C THR A 33 20.09 8.66 -40.83
N VAL A 34 21.04 8.59 -39.90
CA VAL A 34 21.70 9.75 -39.30
C VAL A 34 23.21 9.48 -39.17
N ARG A 35 24.04 10.47 -39.49
CA ARG A 35 25.48 10.39 -39.24
C ARG A 35 25.86 11.26 -38.05
N TRP A 36 26.81 10.77 -37.26
CA TRP A 36 27.36 11.54 -36.14
C TRP A 36 27.87 12.92 -36.55
N ALA A 37 28.44 13.04 -37.76
CA ALA A 37 28.92 14.32 -38.28
C ALA A 37 27.84 15.40 -38.40
N ASP A 38 26.58 15.02 -38.53
CA ASP A 38 25.44 15.92 -38.76
C ASP A 38 24.77 16.39 -37.46
N VAL A 39 25.12 15.77 -36.32
CA VAL A 39 24.52 16.03 -35.00
C VAL A 39 25.53 16.34 -33.89
N ARG A 40 26.83 16.13 -34.12
CA ARG A 40 27.90 16.31 -33.11
C ARG A 40 28.01 17.72 -32.50
N ASP A 41 27.49 18.74 -33.19
CA ASP A 41 27.53 20.13 -32.71
C ASP A 41 26.39 20.41 -31.71
N ASP A 42 25.35 19.58 -31.74
CA ASP A 42 24.10 19.74 -30.98
C ASP A 42 23.89 18.59 -29.96
N VAL A 43 24.55 17.44 -30.13
CA VAL A 43 24.43 16.24 -29.28
C VAL A 43 25.78 15.88 -28.66
N SER A 44 25.80 15.57 -27.37
CA SER A 44 27.02 15.12 -26.68
C SER A 44 27.40 13.68 -27.08
N SER A 45 28.69 13.36 -27.12
CA SER A 45 29.17 12.00 -27.42
C SER A 45 28.70 10.96 -26.39
N GLY A 46 28.45 11.38 -25.15
CA GLY A 46 27.89 10.53 -24.09
C GLY A 46 26.41 10.20 -24.31
N HIS A 47 25.61 11.16 -24.80
CA HIS A 47 24.20 10.92 -25.15
C HIS A 47 24.09 10.06 -26.41
N TRP A 48 24.93 10.33 -27.41
CA TRP A 48 25.03 9.50 -28.61
C TRP A 48 25.38 8.03 -28.30
N GLY A 49 26.37 7.80 -27.43
CA GLY A 49 26.75 6.45 -27.00
C GLY A 49 25.63 5.70 -26.29
N ARG A 50 24.86 6.39 -25.42
CA ARG A 50 23.70 5.79 -24.75
C ARG A 50 22.59 5.40 -25.72
N LEU A 51 22.35 6.18 -26.78
CA LEU A 51 21.37 5.83 -27.82
C LEU A 51 21.73 4.55 -28.58
N ILE A 52 23.03 4.31 -28.81
CA ILE A 52 23.51 3.07 -29.42
C ILE A 52 23.41 1.90 -28.43
N GLU A 53 23.86 2.08 -27.18
CA GLU A 53 23.84 1.05 -26.14
C GLU A 53 22.42 0.53 -25.87
N GLN A 54 21.43 1.43 -25.88
CA GLN A 54 20.03 1.10 -25.63
C GLN A 54 19.29 0.62 -26.89
N GLY A 55 19.98 0.52 -28.04
CA GLY A 55 19.43 0.00 -29.29
C GLY A 55 18.41 0.93 -29.96
N VAL A 56 18.48 2.24 -29.67
CA VAL A 56 17.69 3.27 -30.36
C VAL A 56 18.35 3.59 -31.72
N LEU A 57 19.69 3.63 -31.74
CA LEU A 57 20.50 3.69 -32.94
C LEU A 57 21.16 2.33 -33.20
N VAL A 58 21.08 1.87 -34.44
CA VAL A 58 21.65 0.60 -34.91
C VAL A 58 22.63 0.90 -36.05
N ASP A 59 23.67 0.09 -36.20
CA ASP A 59 24.61 0.23 -37.31
C ASP A 59 23.89 -0.02 -38.66
N GLY A 60 23.96 0.96 -39.56
CA GLY A 60 23.45 0.89 -40.92
C GLY A 60 24.58 0.97 -41.96
N ASP A 61 24.23 0.89 -43.25
CA ASP A 61 25.22 0.82 -44.33
C ASP A 61 25.96 2.17 -44.56
N ASP A 62 25.29 3.29 -44.31
CA ASP A 62 25.79 4.65 -44.57
C ASP A 62 25.98 5.50 -43.29
N GLY A 63 25.78 4.91 -42.11
CA GLY A 63 25.81 5.60 -40.81
C GLY A 63 25.07 4.80 -39.72
N PHE A 64 24.37 5.51 -38.84
CA PHE A 64 23.47 4.88 -37.87
C PHE A 64 22.03 5.02 -38.34
N GLU A 65 21.24 3.99 -38.14
CA GLU A 65 19.81 3.97 -38.45
C GLU A 65 19.00 3.94 -37.15
N LEU A 66 17.91 4.70 -37.13
CA LEU A 66 16.94 4.63 -36.06
C LEU A 66 16.24 3.26 -36.13
N ALA A 67 16.30 2.50 -35.04
CA ALA A 67 15.70 1.16 -34.97
C ALA A 67 14.20 1.16 -35.30
N ASP A 68 13.51 2.24 -34.94
CA ASP A 68 12.09 2.48 -35.27
C ASP A 68 11.81 4.00 -35.24
N PRO A 69 11.87 4.69 -36.41
CA PRO A 69 11.69 6.14 -36.48
C PRO A 69 10.28 6.60 -36.08
N GLU A 70 9.26 5.78 -36.35
CA GLU A 70 7.87 6.09 -36.01
C GLU A 70 7.62 5.96 -34.52
N ALA A 71 8.11 4.88 -33.90
CA ALA A 71 8.02 4.67 -32.45
C ALA A 71 8.80 5.74 -31.66
N THR A 72 9.98 6.13 -32.15
CA THR A 72 10.80 7.18 -31.51
C THR A 72 10.09 8.54 -31.57
N ARG A 73 9.44 8.87 -32.71
CA ARG A 73 8.64 10.09 -32.85
C ARG A 73 7.38 10.08 -31.96
N ALA A 74 6.72 8.93 -31.84
CA ALA A 74 5.55 8.77 -30.97
C ALA A 74 5.91 8.96 -29.49
N ALA A 75 7.04 8.40 -29.05
CA ALA A 75 7.53 8.54 -27.68
C ALA A 75 7.83 9.99 -27.30
N VAL A 76 8.47 10.75 -28.19
CA VAL A 76 8.80 12.16 -27.95
C VAL A 76 7.57 13.07 -28.08
N GLY A 77 6.68 12.80 -29.04
CA GLY A 77 5.52 13.64 -29.33
C GLY A 77 4.39 13.59 -28.29
N GLN A 78 4.24 12.48 -27.56
CA GLN A 78 3.18 12.33 -26.55
C GLN A 78 3.44 13.16 -25.28
N ASP A 79 4.70 13.36 -24.89
CA ASP A 79 5.05 14.16 -23.70
C ASP A 79 4.82 15.67 -23.88
N ALA A 80 4.74 16.16 -25.12
CA ALA A 80 4.41 17.57 -25.37
C ALA A 80 2.92 17.89 -25.13
N ALA A 81 2.06 16.86 -25.12
CA ALA A 81 0.62 17.00 -24.85
C ALA A 81 0.27 16.87 -23.35
N THR A 82 1.21 16.43 -22.51
CA THR A 82 1.02 16.14 -21.07
C THR A 82 1.65 17.17 -20.13
N ALA A 83 2.08 18.33 -20.63
CA ALA A 83 2.60 19.41 -19.79
C ALA A 83 1.56 20.10 -18.88
N ASP A 84 0.27 19.76 -18.99
CA ASP A 84 -0.79 20.20 -18.08
C ASP A 84 -1.55 18.98 -17.55
N GLY A 85 -1.34 18.64 -16.28
CA GLY A 85 -2.11 17.64 -15.55
C GLY A 85 -1.50 16.24 -15.56
N ALA A 86 -0.70 15.96 -14.53
CA ALA A 86 -0.23 14.61 -14.23
C ALA A 86 -1.39 13.71 -13.80
N ASP A 87 -1.87 12.88 -14.73
CA ASP A 87 -2.40 11.55 -14.46
C ASP A 87 -1.62 10.59 -15.37
N VAL A 88 -0.64 9.89 -14.79
CA VAL A 88 0.11 8.86 -15.49
C VAL A 88 -0.73 7.59 -15.45
N ASP A 89 -1.35 7.26 -16.59
CA ASP A 89 -1.99 5.97 -16.85
C ASP A 89 -0.91 4.87 -16.84
N ALA A 90 -0.79 4.22 -15.69
CA ALA A 90 -0.07 2.98 -15.51
C ALA A 90 -1.04 1.81 -15.70
N ASP A 91 -1.27 1.40 -16.95
CA ASP A 91 -2.01 0.18 -17.27
C ASP A 91 -1.28 -0.61 -18.36
N GLU A 92 -0.37 -1.50 -17.94
CA GLU A 92 -0.06 -2.75 -18.67
C GLU A 92 0.79 -3.74 -17.84
N VAL A 93 0.38 -4.00 -16.59
CA VAL A 93 0.58 -5.28 -15.90
C VAL A 93 -0.63 -5.41 -14.97
N GLU A 94 -1.24 -6.59 -14.83
CA GLU A 94 -2.30 -6.83 -13.83
C GLU A 94 -1.75 -6.67 -12.39
N GLU A 95 -1.40 -5.45 -11.98
CA GLU A 95 -1.20 -5.10 -10.58
C GLU A 95 -2.59 -4.97 -9.94
N THR A 96 -2.82 -5.67 -8.82
CA THR A 96 -3.98 -5.41 -7.95
C THR A 96 -3.84 -3.99 -7.34
N SER A 97 -4.09 -2.96 -8.13
CA SER A 97 -3.94 -1.57 -7.73
C SER A 97 -5.02 -1.18 -6.72
N TRP A 98 -4.67 -0.28 -5.80
CA TRP A 98 -5.62 0.26 -4.82
C TRP A 98 -6.68 1.09 -5.53
N SER A 99 -7.94 0.86 -5.18
CA SER A 99 -9.03 1.69 -5.67
C SER A 99 -8.87 3.13 -5.19
N VAL A 100 -9.50 4.08 -5.88
CA VAL A 100 -9.54 5.49 -5.47
C VAL A 100 -10.09 5.61 -4.03
N TYR A 101 -11.02 4.75 -3.65
CA TYR A 101 -11.56 4.67 -2.30
C TYR A 101 -10.53 4.19 -1.27
N ASP A 102 -9.70 3.19 -1.60
CA ASP A 102 -8.64 2.70 -0.72
C ASP A 102 -7.59 3.80 -0.45
N LYS A 103 -7.19 4.53 -1.50
CA LYS A 103 -6.27 5.66 -1.39
C LYS A 103 -6.87 6.80 -0.56
N GLY A 104 -8.15 7.11 -0.79
CA GLY A 104 -8.89 8.10 0.00
C GLY A 104 -8.99 7.70 1.49
N ALA A 105 -9.37 6.46 1.77
CA ALA A 105 -9.45 5.93 3.13
C ALA A 105 -8.08 5.99 3.85
N ALA A 106 -6.99 5.67 3.16
CA ALA A 106 -5.64 5.80 3.72
C ALA A 106 -5.29 7.26 4.05
N GLY A 107 -5.60 8.19 3.16
CA GLY A 107 -5.38 9.63 3.38
C GLY A 107 -6.17 10.15 4.58
N VAL A 108 -7.44 9.78 4.71
CA VAL A 108 -8.27 10.17 5.86
C VAL A 108 -7.79 9.52 7.15
N THR A 109 -7.36 8.25 7.10
CA THR A 109 -6.78 7.55 8.25
C THR A 109 -5.54 8.28 8.77
N MET A 110 -4.69 8.78 7.88
CA MET A 110 -3.54 9.62 8.25
C MET A 110 -3.98 10.91 8.96
N ALA A 111 -5.04 11.55 8.48
CA ALA A 111 -5.60 12.72 9.16
C ALA A 111 -6.10 12.40 10.58
N PHE A 112 -6.68 11.21 10.80
CA PHE A 112 -7.06 10.77 12.15
C PHE A 112 -5.86 10.59 13.08
N PHE A 113 -4.71 10.15 12.58
CA PHE A 113 -3.48 10.11 13.40
C PHE A 113 -3.02 11.51 13.80
N VAL A 114 -3.08 12.48 12.88
CA VAL A 114 -2.78 13.89 13.19
C VAL A 114 -3.75 14.44 14.26
N ALA A 115 -5.01 14.00 14.24
CA ALA A 115 -6.01 14.41 15.22
C ALA A 115 -5.69 13.99 16.66
N TYR A 116 -4.89 12.92 16.87
CA TYR A 116 -4.39 12.62 18.21
C TYR A 116 -3.42 13.66 18.74
N ALA A 117 -2.66 14.33 17.88
CA ALA A 117 -1.73 15.38 18.31
C ALA A 117 -2.41 16.76 18.33
N TRP A 118 -3.42 16.99 17.49
CA TRP A 118 -4.00 18.32 17.26
C TRP A 118 -5.43 18.44 17.82
N GLN A 119 -5.60 19.20 18.90
CA GLN A 119 -6.87 19.37 19.62
C GLN A 119 -8.06 19.80 18.75
N PRO A 120 -7.97 20.81 17.86
CA PRO A 120 -9.12 21.25 17.07
C PRO A 120 -9.67 20.15 16.15
N LEU A 121 -8.76 19.36 15.56
CA LEU A 121 -9.15 18.24 14.69
C LEU A 121 -9.78 17.11 15.52
N ARG A 122 -9.24 16.89 16.73
CA ARG A 122 -9.83 15.96 17.70
C ARG A 122 -11.25 16.36 18.09
N ASP A 123 -11.46 17.64 18.41
CA ASP A 123 -12.77 18.15 18.83
C ASP A 123 -13.79 18.09 17.69
N LEU A 124 -13.35 18.34 16.45
CA LEU A 124 -14.19 18.17 15.28
C LEU A 124 -14.64 16.72 15.10
N ILE A 125 -13.70 15.77 15.08
CA ILE A 125 -14.02 14.35 14.87
C ILE A 125 -14.81 13.80 16.06
N GLY A 126 -14.39 14.14 17.29
CA GLY A 126 -15.09 13.79 18.53
C GLY A 126 -16.52 14.28 18.51
N GLY A 127 -16.76 15.55 18.21
CA GLY A 127 -18.11 16.12 18.11
C GLY A 127 -18.97 15.48 17.02
N VAL A 128 -18.39 15.18 15.84
CA VAL A 128 -19.12 14.47 14.77
C VAL A 128 -19.51 13.07 15.20
N MET A 129 -18.59 12.33 15.82
CA MET A 129 -18.85 10.98 16.33
C MET A 129 -19.87 11.01 17.47
N ASP A 130 -19.88 12.06 18.28
CA ASP A 130 -20.80 12.23 19.41
C ASP A 130 -22.26 12.41 18.97
N ILE A 131 -22.53 12.96 17.78
CA ILE A 131 -23.89 13.00 17.22
C ILE A 131 -24.48 11.58 17.09
N ALA A 132 -23.64 10.60 16.78
CA ALA A 132 -24.06 9.20 16.66
C ALA A 132 -23.93 8.42 17.98
N LEU A 133 -22.84 8.63 18.73
CA LEU A 133 -22.50 7.84 19.92
C LEU A 133 -23.03 8.44 21.23
N GLY A 134 -23.25 9.75 21.30
CA GLY A 134 -23.80 10.45 22.46
C GLY A 134 -25.18 9.95 22.88
N PRO A 135 -26.16 9.75 21.97
CA PRO A 135 -27.44 9.15 22.33
C PRO A 135 -27.32 7.72 22.87
N LEU A 136 -26.34 6.96 22.39
CA LEU A 136 -26.07 5.61 22.86
C LEU A 136 -25.47 5.61 24.26
N GLU A 137 -24.58 6.56 24.55
CA GLU A 137 -24.00 6.76 25.88
C GLU A 137 -25.02 7.24 26.92
N GLN A 138 -25.91 8.15 26.55
CA GLN A 138 -26.96 8.60 27.49
C GLN A 138 -27.96 7.49 27.84
N ALA A 139 -28.13 6.51 26.95
CA ALA A 139 -29.07 5.40 27.14
C ALA A 139 -28.46 4.20 27.89
N LEU A 140 -27.13 4.03 27.86
CA LEU A 140 -26.44 2.85 28.36
C LEU A 140 -25.21 3.20 29.18
N PRO A 141 -24.89 2.43 30.23
CA PRO A 141 -23.64 2.61 30.95
C PRO A 141 -22.43 2.55 30.01
N PHE A 142 -21.41 3.38 30.26
CA PHE A 142 -20.25 3.52 29.38
C PHE A 142 -19.56 2.17 29.07
N TYR A 143 -19.48 1.25 30.03
CA TYR A 143 -18.91 -0.09 29.78
C TYR A 143 -19.68 -0.89 28.70
N ALA A 144 -21.01 -0.72 28.63
CA ALA A 144 -21.87 -1.37 27.65
C ALA A 144 -21.72 -0.72 26.28
N VAL A 145 -21.57 0.61 26.22
CA VAL A 145 -21.22 1.33 24.99
C VAL A 145 -19.92 0.80 24.42
N VAL A 146 -18.87 0.69 25.25
CA VAL A 146 -17.56 0.16 24.84
C VAL A 146 -17.67 -1.29 24.35
N MET A 147 -18.49 -2.12 25.01
CA MET A 147 -18.76 -3.48 24.53
C MET A 147 -19.41 -3.51 23.15
N ILE A 148 -20.43 -2.67 22.91
CA ILE A 148 -21.11 -2.58 21.60
C ILE A 148 -20.12 -2.11 20.53
N LEU A 149 -19.31 -1.10 20.84
CA LEU A 149 -18.27 -0.61 19.95
C LEU A 149 -17.24 -1.70 19.62
N ALA A 150 -16.75 -2.42 20.62
CA ALA A 150 -15.80 -3.53 20.43
C ALA A 150 -16.40 -4.68 19.61
N MET A 151 -17.68 -4.98 19.81
CA MET A 151 -18.40 -5.97 19.01
C MET A 151 -18.56 -5.51 17.56
N GLY A 152 -18.93 -4.24 17.35
CA GLY A 152 -19.08 -3.63 16.03
C GLY A 152 -17.76 -3.58 15.26
N THR A 153 -16.67 -3.14 15.89
CA THR A 153 -15.33 -3.12 15.27
C THR A 153 -14.82 -4.52 14.97
N GLY A 154 -15.04 -5.49 15.87
CA GLY A 154 -14.67 -6.89 15.65
C GLY A 154 -15.43 -7.54 14.49
N LEU A 155 -16.74 -7.31 14.42
CA LEU A 155 -17.58 -7.81 13.32
C LEU A 155 -17.17 -7.21 11.99
N TYR A 156 -17.06 -5.89 11.91
CA TYR A 156 -16.67 -5.20 10.68
C TYR A 156 -15.26 -5.59 10.24
N SER A 157 -14.30 -5.68 11.17
CA SER A 157 -12.94 -6.14 10.89
C SER A 157 -12.92 -7.53 10.26
N THR A 158 -13.73 -8.44 10.80
CA THR A 158 -13.85 -9.80 10.25
C THR A 158 -14.47 -9.79 8.86
N LEU A 159 -15.54 -9.01 8.64
CA LEU A 159 -16.20 -8.90 7.34
C LEU A 159 -15.27 -8.29 6.27
N LEU A 160 -14.50 -7.27 6.63
CA LEU A 160 -13.50 -6.70 5.73
C LEU A 160 -12.41 -7.69 5.37
N GLN A 161 -11.87 -8.41 6.36
CA GLN A 161 -10.85 -9.41 6.10
C GLN A 161 -11.40 -10.49 5.17
N ALA A 162 -12.63 -10.96 5.40
CA ALA A 162 -13.27 -11.95 4.53
C ALA A 162 -13.54 -11.44 3.10
N ASN A 163 -13.92 -10.17 2.94
CA ASN A 163 -14.29 -9.62 1.63
C ASN A 163 -13.10 -9.09 0.82
N LEU A 164 -12.06 -8.59 1.49
CA LEU A 164 -10.92 -7.92 0.85
C LEU A 164 -9.67 -8.79 0.75
N MET A 165 -9.61 -9.91 1.49
CA MET A 165 -8.49 -10.86 1.39
C MET A 165 -8.83 -12.00 0.44
N ASN A 166 -8.03 -12.15 -0.62
CA ASN A 166 -8.17 -13.26 -1.55
C ASN A 166 -7.49 -14.52 -0.97
N THR A 167 -8.28 -15.35 -0.31
CA THR A 167 -7.78 -16.58 0.36
C THR A 167 -7.26 -17.61 -0.65
N GLU A 168 -7.80 -17.62 -1.87
CA GLU A 168 -7.40 -18.56 -2.93
C GLU A 168 -6.03 -18.20 -3.51
N LYS A 169 -5.78 -16.92 -3.80
CA LYS A 169 -4.44 -16.43 -4.16
C LYS A 169 -3.42 -16.75 -3.07
N MET A 170 -3.77 -16.55 -1.80
CA MET A 170 -2.89 -16.84 -0.68
C MET A 170 -2.51 -18.34 -0.61
N GLY A 171 -3.46 -19.23 -0.90
CA GLY A 171 -3.20 -20.68 -0.99
C GLY A 171 -2.27 -21.05 -2.13
N GLN A 172 -2.43 -20.43 -3.31
CA GLN A 172 -1.54 -20.66 -4.46
C GLN A 172 -0.10 -20.22 -4.15
N TYR A 173 0.08 -19.05 -3.53
CA TYR A 173 1.41 -18.58 -3.11
C TYR A 173 2.05 -19.50 -2.07
N GLN A 174 1.29 -19.96 -1.08
CA GLN A 174 1.80 -20.92 -0.09
C GLN A 174 2.28 -22.21 -0.75
N ALA A 175 1.55 -22.72 -1.75
CA ALA A 175 1.93 -23.91 -2.50
C ALA A 175 3.20 -23.68 -3.34
N GLN A 176 3.30 -22.57 -4.07
CA GLN A 176 4.50 -22.22 -4.84
C GLN A 176 5.73 -22.05 -3.93
N MET A 177 5.56 -21.42 -2.77
CA MET A 177 6.64 -21.23 -1.80
C MET A 177 7.10 -22.56 -1.17
N GLN A 178 6.20 -23.53 -0.98
CA GLN A 178 6.55 -24.88 -0.54
C GLN A 178 7.27 -25.66 -1.65
N ASP A 179 6.77 -25.62 -2.88
CA ASP A 179 7.42 -26.28 -4.02
C ASP A 179 8.85 -25.74 -4.26
N LEU A 180 9.04 -24.43 -4.16
CA LEU A 180 10.36 -23.81 -4.29
C LEU A 180 11.31 -24.26 -3.17
N GLN A 181 10.83 -24.36 -1.93
CA GLN A 181 11.62 -24.86 -0.80
C GLN A 181 12.04 -26.31 -1.02
N ASP A 182 11.12 -27.18 -1.44
CA ASP A 182 11.39 -28.59 -1.73
C ASP A 182 12.39 -28.75 -2.89
N ARG A 183 12.25 -27.95 -3.97
CA ARG A 183 13.17 -27.96 -5.11
C ARG A 183 14.56 -27.50 -4.70
N ARG A 184 14.65 -26.49 -3.84
CA ARG A 184 15.92 -25.97 -3.31
C ARG A 184 16.62 -26.98 -2.40
N GLU A 185 15.87 -27.68 -1.56
CA GLU A 185 16.41 -28.74 -0.71
C GLU A 185 16.98 -29.89 -1.58
N LYS A 186 16.23 -30.37 -2.58
CA LYS A 186 16.70 -31.40 -3.52
C LYS A 186 17.91 -30.96 -4.35
N ALA A 187 17.97 -29.69 -4.76
CA ALA A 187 19.13 -29.14 -5.48
C ALA A 187 20.37 -29.06 -4.58
N LYS A 188 20.18 -28.69 -3.31
CA LYS A 188 21.24 -28.65 -2.30
C LYS A 188 21.76 -30.03 -1.94
N GLU A 189 20.90 -31.03 -1.80
CA GLU A 189 21.30 -32.43 -1.59
C GLU A 189 22.13 -33.00 -2.75
N ARG A 190 21.93 -32.46 -3.96
CA ARG A 190 22.65 -32.84 -5.18
C ARG A 190 23.91 -32.00 -5.42
N ASP A 191 24.21 -31.03 -4.55
CA ASP A 191 25.30 -30.05 -4.72
C ASP A 191 25.28 -29.36 -6.10
N ASP A 192 24.09 -29.14 -6.67
CA ASP A 192 23.90 -28.53 -7.99
C ASP A 192 23.79 -27.00 -7.85
N GLN A 193 24.94 -26.33 -7.97
CA GLN A 193 25.03 -24.88 -7.82
C GLN A 193 24.25 -24.12 -8.90
N GLU A 194 24.18 -24.63 -10.13
CA GLU A 194 23.45 -23.96 -11.23
C GLU A 194 21.93 -24.05 -11.00
N ALA A 195 21.44 -25.17 -10.48
CA ALA A 195 20.03 -25.29 -10.08
C ALA A 195 19.69 -24.39 -8.89
N LEU A 196 20.60 -24.23 -7.92
CA LEU A 196 20.41 -23.32 -6.78
C LEU A 196 20.33 -21.86 -7.22
N ASP A 197 21.19 -21.44 -8.16
CA ASP A 197 21.20 -20.08 -8.68
C ASP A 197 19.89 -19.80 -9.46
N ARG A 198 19.44 -20.72 -10.32
CA ARG A 198 18.13 -20.60 -11.01
C ARG A 198 16.94 -20.49 -10.05
N LEU A 199 16.94 -21.28 -8.97
CA LEU A 199 15.89 -21.23 -7.94
C LEU A 199 15.94 -19.94 -7.12
N GLN A 200 17.11 -19.31 -6.99
CA GLN A 200 17.26 -18.01 -6.34
C GLN A 200 16.67 -16.88 -7.20
N ASP A 201 16.84 -16.95 -8.52
CA ASP A 201 16.21 -16.00 -9.44
C ASP A 201 14.68 -16.13 -9.43
N GLU A 202 14.16 -17.37 -9.45
CA GLU A 202 12.71 -17.66 -9.31
C GLU A 202 12.17 -17.15 -7.95
N GLN A 203 12.97 -17.26 -6.88
CA GLN A 203 12.64 -16.66 -5.58
C GLN A 203 12.56 -15.13 -5.64
N MET A 204 13.44 -14.48 -6.40
CA MET A 204 13.43 -13.01 -6.58
C MET A 204 12.24 -12.54 -7.42
N GLU A 205 11.85 -13.28 -8.46
CA GLU A 205 10.64 -13.01 -9.24
C GLU A 205 9.39 -13.09 -8.35
N MET A 206 9.29 -14.15 -7.53
CA MET A 206 8.21 -14.29 -6.54
C MET A 206 8.23 -13.22 -5.43
N MET A 207 9.37 -12.58 -5.16
CA MET A 207 9.42 -11.43 -4.24
C MET A 207 8.76 -10.18 -4.86
N GLY A 208 8.85 -9.97 -6.17
CA GLY A 208 8.12 -8.91 -6.87
C GLY A 208 6.61 -9.08 -6.71
N ASP A 209 6.14 -10.30 -6.90
CA ASP A 209 4.76 -10.73 -6.67
C ASP A 209 4.31 -10.56 -5.20
N GLN A 210 5.23 -10.70 -4.25
CA GLN A 210 5.00 -10.48 -2.83
C GLN A 210 4.66 -9.01 -2.50
N LEU A 211 5.11 -8.04 -3.30
CA LEU A 211 4.69 -6.63 -3.16
C LEU A 211 3.21 -6.44 -3.54
N GLY A 212 2.72 -7.18 -4.54
CA GLY A 212 1.30 -7.23 -4.88
C GLY A 212 0.47 -7.80 -3.73
N MET A 213 0.94 -8.88 -3.11
CA MET A 213 0.32 -9.46 -1.91
C MET A 213 0.32 -8.49 -0.73
N PHE A 214 1.40 -7.73 -0.53
CA PHE A 214 1.46 -6.69 0.50
C PHE A 214 0.38 -5.63 0.26
N LYS A 215 0.22 -5.15 -0.98
CA LYS A 215 -0.88 -4.23 -1.33
C LYS A 215 -2.27 -4.83 -1.00
N GLU A 216 -2.46 -6.12 -1.24
CA GLU A 216 -3.69 -6.85 -0.89
C GLU A 216 -3.90 -7.02 0.63
N GLN A 217 -2.84 -7.25 1.42
CA GLN A 217 -2.92 -7.35 2.88
C GLN A 217 -3.13 -5.99 3.56
N PHE A 218 -2.58 -4.92 2.99
CA PHE A 218 -2.73 -3.57 3.53
C PHE A 218 -4.13 -3.00 3.32
N ARG A 219 -4.82 -3.42 2.26
CA ARG A 219 -6.16 -2.94 1.94
C ARG A 219 -7.16 -3.18 3.10
N PRO A 220 -7.34 -4.42 3.63
CA PRO A 220 -8.15 -4.63 4.82
C PRO A 220 -7.68 -3.82 6.01
N MET A 221 -6.37 -3.69 6.23
CA MET A 221 -5.81 -2.99 7.38
C MET A 221 -6.16 -1.50 7.38
N VAL A 222 -6.02 -0.83 6.24
CA VAL A 222 -6.39 0.59 6.09
C VAL A 222 -7.86 0.80 6.43
N TRP A 223 -8.74 -0.04 5.90
CA TRP A 223 -10.17 0.07 6.17
C TRP A 223 -10.52 -0.24 7.63
N ILE A 224 -9.88 -1.25 8.24
CA ILE A 224 -10.04 -1.53 9.67
C ILE A 224 -9.65 -0.29 10.49
N MET A 225 -8.50 0.32 10.18
CA MET A 225 -8.02 1.51 10.88
C MET A 225 -8.93 2.72 10.63
N PHE A 226 -9.41 2.91 9.41
CA PHE A 226 -10.32 3.99 9.04
C PHE A 226 -11.58 4.01 9.92
N PHE A 227 -12.14 2.84 10.22
CA PHE A 227 -13.31 2.74 11.09
C PHE A 227 -12.98 2.65 12.59
N THR A 228 -11.86 2.03 12.93
CA THR A 228 -11.48 1.82 14.34
C THR A 228 -10.95 3.10 14.97
N ILE A 229 -10.11 3.86 14.26
CA ILE A 229 -9.45 5.03 14.84
C ILE A 229 -10.45 6.11 15.28
N PRO A 230 -11.48 6.50 14.50
CA PRO A 230 -12.47 7.49 14.94
C PRO A 230 -13.22 7.08 16.20
N VAL A 231 -13.52 5.78 16.36
CA VAL A 231 -14.17 5.25 17.56
C VAL A 231 -13.28 5.45 18.79
N PHE A 232 -12.00 5.10 18.67
CA PHE A 232 -11.02 5.32 19.74
C PHE A 232 -10.78 6.81 20.01
N LEU A 233 -10.75 7.63 18.97
CA LEU A 233 -10.56 9.07 19.09
C LEU A 233 -11.76 9.71 19.79
N TRP A 234 -12.98 9.27 19.49
CA TRP A 234 -14.16 9.68 20.23
C TRP A 234 -14.06 9.29 21.70
N MET A 235 -13.65 8.05 22.03
CA MET A 235 -13.45 7.65 23.43
C MET A 235 -12.38 8.51 24.13
N TYR A 236 -11.28 8.80 23.43
CA TYR A 236 -10.21 9.64 23.92
C TYR A 236 -10.68 11.08 24.21
N TRP A 237 -11.52 11.62 23.31
CA TRP A 237 -12.12 12.94 23.42
C TRP A 237 -13.21 13.01 24.50
N ALA A 238 -14.10 12.02 24.55
CA ALA A 238 -15.19 11.90 25.51
C ALA A 238 -14.68 11.86 26.96
N LEU A 239 -13.65 11.05 27.19
CA LEU A 239 -13.01 10.88 28.50
C LEU A 239 -12.04 12.03 28.86
N GLY A 240 -11.82 13.00 27.98
CA GLY A 240 -10.92 14.14 28.22
C GLY A 240 -9.45 13.72 28.40
N ILE A 241 -9.00 12.69 27.69
CA ILE A 241 -7.63 12.16 27.80
C ILE A 241 -6.65 13.16 27.17
N GLY A 242 -5.41 13.22 27.68
CA GLY A 242 -4.37 14.09 27.13
C GLY A 242 -4.59 15.58 27.37
N GLY A 243 -5.27 15.94 28.47
CA GLY A 243 -5.49 17.34 28.87
C GLY A 243 -6.66 18.03 28.15
N GLY A 244 -7.51 17.27 27.44
CA GLY A 244 -8.76 17.78 26.87
C GLY A 244 -9.86 17.95 27.92
N VAL A 245 -10.91 18.68 27.55
CA VAL A 245 -12.13 18.79 28.35
C VAL A 245 -12.80 17.42 28.40
N GLN A 246 -13.25 17.01 29.58
CA GLN A 246 -14.06 15.80 29.74
C GLN A 246 -15.50 16.13 29.33
N HIS A 247 -16.02 15.41 28.34
CA HIS A 247 -17.36 15.64 27.79
C HIS A 247 -18.40 14.68 28.37
N ILE A 248 -17.94 13.52 28.85
CA ILE A 248 -18.76 12.47 29.45
C ILE A 248 -18.26 12.19 30.86
N ASP A 249 -19.18 12.04 31.82
CA ASP A 249 -18.86 11.65 33.20
C ASP A 249 -19.31 10.20 33.46
N PRO A 250 -18.52 9.20 33.00
CA PRO A 250 -18.92 7.81 33.11
C PRO A 250 -18.76 7.30 34.54
N GLU A 251 -19.74 6.53 35.01
CA GLU A 251 -19.62 5.83 36.29
C GLU A 251 -18.39 4.92 36.33
N ALA A 252 -17.72 4.88 37.49
CA ALA A 252 -16.55 4.05 37.73
C ALA A 252 -16.86 2.56 37.49
N ILE A 253 -15.96 1.86 36.80
CA ILE A 253 -16.08 0.42 36.58
C ILE A 253 -15.43 -0.34 37.73
N THR A 254 -16.11 -1.37 38.22
CA THR A 254 -15.57 -2.23 39.29
C THR A 254 -14.78 -3.37 38.67
N ILE A 255 -13.46 -3.35 38.84
CA ILE A 255 -12.58 -4.42 38.37
C ILE A 255 -12.47 -5.48 39.47
N PRO A 256 -12.67 -6.78 39.15
CA PRO A 256 -12.43 -7.87 40.09
C PRO A 256 -11.01 -7.76 40.68
N LEU A 257 -10.88 -7.98 41.99
CA LEU A 257 -9.61 -7.90 42.76
C LEU A 257 -9.07 -6.50 43.06
N ARG A 258 -9.55 -5.43 42.42
CA ARG A 258 -9.02 -4.05 42.65
C ARG A 258 -10.06 -3.04 43.13
N GLY A 259 -11.34 -3.29 42.87
CA GLY A 259 -12.44 -2.40 43.30
C GLY A 259 -12.85 -1.38 42.23
N PRO A 260 -13.58 -0.32 42.60
CA PRO A 260 -14.01 0.73 41.67
C PRO A 260 -12.81 1.56 41.20
N LEU A 261 -12.69 1.75 39.90
CA LEU A 261 -11.66 2.57 39.26
C LEU A 261 -12.29 3.49 38.23
N ASP A 262 -11.74 4.70 38.10
CA ASP A 262 -12.15 5.62 37.05
C ASP A 262 -11.59 5.17 35.71
N TRP A 263 -12.27 5.53 34.63
CA TRP A 263 -11.89 5.11 33.27
C TRP A 263 -10.50 5.59 32.84
N ARG A 264 -10.02 6.68 33.43
CA ARG A 264 -8.70 7.29 33.19
C ARG A 264 -7.60 6.67 34.04
N ASP A 265 -7.96 5.93 35.08
CA ASP A 265 -6.99 5.34 36.00
C ASP A 265 -6.18 4.24 35.33
N ALA A 266 -4.98 4.04 35.84
CA ALA A 266 -4.14 2.90 35.48
C ALA A 266 -4.71 1.61 36.07
N ALA A 267 -5.20 0.73 35.20
CA ALA A 267 -5.72 -0.58 35.59
C ALA A 267 -4.58 -1.59 35.81
N LEU A 268 -3.67 -1.68 34.84
CA LEU A 268 -2.55 -2.63 34.85
C LEU A 268 -1.30 -1.99 34.23
N GLY A 269 -0.32 -1.64 35.08
CA GLY A 269 0.87 -0.91 34.64
C GLY A 269 0.50 0.47 34.06
N PRO A 270 1.01 0.88 32.89
CA PRO A 270 0.62 2.14 32.24
C PRO A 270 -0.71 2.06 31.48
N VAL A 271 -1.36 0.90 31.43
CA VAL A 271 -2.59 0.69 30.67
C VAL A 271 -3.79 1.22 31.46
N GLN A 272 -4.50 2.16 30.85
CA GLN A 272 -5.70 2.76 31.43
C GLN A 272 -6.90 1.81 31.36
N VAL A 273 -7.84 1.99 32.28
CA VAL A 273 -9.06 1.16 32.41
C VAL A 273 -9.85 1.06 31.11
N TRP A 274 -10.06 2.18 30.41
CA TRP A 274 -10.81 2.17 29.15
C TRP A 274 -10.16 1.33 28.05
N ILE A 275 -8.83 1.37 27.94
CA ILE A 275 -8.06 0.56 26.98
C ILE A 275 -8.16 -0.90 27.36
N LEU A 276 -7.96 -1.21 28.65
CA LEU A 276 -8.04 -2.58 29.16
C LEU A 276 -9.41 -3.18 28.89
N TRP A 277 -10.48 -2.45 29.20
CA TRP A 277 -11.85 -2.91 29.00
C TRP A 277 -12.16 -3.13 27.53
N TYR A 278 -11.82 -2.17 26.66
CA TYR A 278 -11.97 -2.35 25.21
C TYR A 278 -11.20 -3.57 24.71
N PHE A 279 -9.95 -3.75 25.14
CA PHE A 279 -9.11 -4.87 24.73
C PHE A 279 -9.69 -6.22 25.14
N VAL A 280 -10.16 -6.35 26.39
CA VAL A 280 -10.80 -7.57 26.90
C VAL A 280 -12.06 -7.88 26.09
N CYS A 281 -12.89 -6.88 25.82
CA CYS A 281 -14.09 -7.04 25.00
C CYS A 281 -13.73 -7.46 23.57
N SER A 282 -12.83 -6.72 22.92
CA SER A 282 -12.38 -6.95 21.55
C SER A 282 -11.76 -8.34 21.38
N MET A 283 -10.89 -8.76 22.31
CA MET A 283 -10.31 -10.10 22.30
C MET A 283 -11.38 -11.18 22.48
N GLY A 284 -12.27 -11.01 23.47
CA GLY A 284 -13.38 -11.94 23.71
C GLY A 284 -14.27 -12.11 22.49
N PHE A 285 -14.69 -11.00 21.87
CA PHE A 285 -15.52 -11.04 20.66
C PHE A 285 -14.79 -11.61 19.46
N THR A 286 -13.51 -11.28 19.28
CA THR A 286 -12.69 -11.86 18.19
C THR A 286 -12.65 -13.38 18.29
N GLN A 287 -12.50 -13.94 19.50
CA GLN A 287 -12.53 -15.38 19.71
C GLN A 287 -13.90 -16.00 19.42
N ILE A 288 -14.98 -15.32 19.86
CA ILE A 288 -16.36 -15.77 19.58
C ILE A 288 -16.64 -15.78 18.08
N ILE A 289 -16.24 -14.73 17.36
CA ILE A 289 -16.47 -14.60 15.92
C ILE A 289 -15.66 -15.66 15.15
N ARG A 290 -14.38 -15.83 15.48
CA ARG A 290 -13.53 -16.87 14.86
C ARG A 290 -14.15 -18.26 15.02
N LYS A 291 -14.59 -18.59 16.24
CA LYS A 291 -15.20 -19.89 16.54
C LYS A 291 -16.60 -20.04 15.95
N GLY A 292 -17.37 -18.96 15.85
CA GLY A 292 -18.72 -18.95 15.32
C GLY A 292 -18.78 -19.03 13.78
N LEU A 293 -17.81 -18.45 13.10
CA LEU A 293 -17.72 -18.46 11.63
C LEU A 293 -16.83 -19.60 11.10
N ASN A 294 -16.25 -20.42 11.97
CA ASN A 294 -15.31 -21.50 11.63
C ASN A 294 -14.19 -21.04 10.67
N ILE A 295 -13.71 -19.81 10.86
CA ILE A 295 -12.62 -19.24 10.06
C ILE A 295 -11.32 -19.65 10.74
N ASP A 296 -10.80 -20.82 10.37
CA ASP A 296 -9.45 -21.25 10.72
C ASP A 296 -8.44 -20.45 9.88
N ILE A 297 -7.85 -19.42 10.47
CA ILE A 297 -6.71 -18.69 9.90
C ILE A 297 -5.38 -19.17 10.50
N SER A 298 -5.40 -20.25 11.30
CA SER A 298 -4.17 -20.89 11.75
C SER A 298 -3.69 -21.85 10.66
N PRO A 299 -2.49 -21.66 10.08
CA PRO A 299 -1.87 -22.72 9.31
C PRO A 299 -1.78 -23.93 10.26
N SER A 300 -2.36 -25.06 9.84
CA SER A 300 -2.21 -26.30 10.57
C SER A 300 -0.71 -26.56 10.69
N PRO A 301 -0.14 -26.65 11.91
CA PRO A 301 1.24 -27.10 12.05
C PRO A 301 1.26 -28.54 11.54
N SER A 302 1.83 -28.69 10.34
CA SER A 302 2.14 -29.99 9.74
C SER A 302 3.46 -30.47 10.30
#